data_AF-G5SH31-F1
#
_entry.id   AF-G5SH31-F1
#
_cell.length_a   1.000
_cell.length_b   1.000
_cell.length_c   1.000
_cell.angle_alpha   90.00
_cell.angle_beta   90.00
_cell.angle_gamma   90.00
#
_symmetry.space_group_name_H-M   'P 1'
#
loop_
_entity.id
_entity.type
_entity.pdbx_description
1 polymer ?
#
loop_
_entity_poly.entity_id
_entity_poly.type
_entity_poly.pdbx_seq_one_letter_code
_entity_poly.pdbx_strand_id
1 'polypeptide(L)' 'MRAMLAKTLAALTPGKLKYSFFCNSGTESVEAALKLAKAYQSPR' A
#
# COMPACT_ATOMS: atom_id res chain seq x y z
N MET A 1 -14.54 -0.77 -9.28
CA MET A 1 -13.28 -0.81 -10.05
C MET A 1 -12.00 -0.90 -9.19
N ARG A 2 -11.92 -0.29 -8.00
CA ARG A 2 -10.70 -0.36 -7.13
C ARG A 2 -10.26 -1.78 -6.76
N ALA A 3 -11.20 -2.69 -6.52
CA ALA A 3 -10.88 -4.10 -6.23
C ALA A 3 -10.22 -4.83 -7.41
N MET A 4 -10.65 -4.54 -8.64
CA MET A 4 -10.04 -5.11 -9.85
C MET A 4 -8.62 -4.57 -10.05
N LEU A 5 -8.44 -3.26 -9.86
CA LEU A 5 -7.11 -2.64 -9.91
C LEU A 5 -6.18 -3.23 -8.84
N ALA A 6 -6.64 -3.37 -7.60
CA ALA A 6 -5.85 -3.99 -6.53
C ALA A 6 -5.48 -5.44 -6.86
N LYS A 7 -6.40 -6.22 -7.44
CA LYS A 7 -6.13 -7.60 -7.90
C LYS A 7 -5.05 -7.62 -8.99
N THR A 8 -5.13 -6.72 -9.96
CA THR A 8 -4.12 -6.61 -11.02
C THR A 8 -2.76 -6.19 -10.47
N LEU A 9 -2.72 -5.21 -9.55
CA LEU A 9 -1.48 -4.79 -8.90
C LEU A 9 -0.84 -5.92 -8.08
N ALA A 10 -1.64 -6.71 -7.37
CA ALA A 10 -1.14 -7.87 -6.64
C ALA A 10 -0.56 -8.97 -7.55
N ALA A 11 -1.03 -9.06 -8.80
CA ALA A 11 -0.50 -10.02 -9.79
C ALA A 11 0.77 -9.51 -10.50
N LEU A 12 0.91 -8.19 -10.67
CA LEU A 12 2.03 -7.57 -11.40
C LEU A 12 3.23 -7.23 -10.51
N THR A 13 2.98 -6.84 -9.25
CA THR A 13 4.06 -6.41 -8.36
C THR A 13 4.92 -7.59 -7.88
N PRO A 14 6.24 -7.41 -7.77
CA PRO A 14 7.13 -8.50 -7.38
C PRO A 14 6.96 -8.87 -5.90
N GLY A 15 7.36 -10.09 -5.55
CA GLY A 15 7.35 -10.58 -4.17
C GLY A 15 5.97 -11.02 -3.70
N LYS A 16 5.64 -10.76 -2.42
CA LYS A 16 4.39 -11.22 -1.78
C LYS A 16 3.45 -10.06 -1.44
N LEU A 17 3.40 -9.03 -2.30
CA LEU A 17 2.56 -7.84 -2.11
C LEU A 17 1.12 -8.11 -2.57
N LYS A 18 0.20 -8.28 -1.61
CA LYS A 18 -1.22 -8.63 -1.89
C LYS A 18 -2.21 -7.50 -1.67
N TYR A 19 -1.79 -6.44 -0.98
CA TYR A 19 -2.66 -5.35 -0.56
C TYR A 19 -2.14 -4.02 -1.12
N SER A 20 -3.06 -3.19 -1.58
CA SER A 20 -2.77 -1.87 -2.11
C SER A 20 -3.64 -0.83 -1.41
N PHE A 21 -3.01 0.25 -0.94
CA PHE A 21 -3.70 1.44 -0.46
C PHE A 21 -3.71 2.48 -1.58
N PHE A 22 -4.87 3.06 -1.88
CA PHE A 22 -5.01 4.05 -2.95
C PHE A 22 -5.11 5.46 -2.36
N CYS A 23 -4.33 6.38 -2.90
CA CYS A 23 -4.31 7.80 -2.56
C CYS A 23 -4.19 8.65 -3.84
N ASN A 24 -4.23 9.97 -3.70
CA ASN A 24 -4.42 10.89 -4.83
C ASN A 24 -3.10 11.40 -5.42
N SER A 25 -1.97 11.14 -4.78
CA SER A 25 -0.66 11.60 -5.25
C SER A 25 0.49 10.71 -4.80
N GLY A 26 1.65 10.91 -5.44
CA GLY A 26 2.89 10.25 -5.03
C GLY A 26 3.32 10.63 -3.60
N THR A 27 3.18 11.91 -3.23
CA THR A 27 3.50 12.38 -1.87
C THR A 27 2.64 11.69 -0.82
N GLU A 28 1.33 11.59 -1.05
CA GLU A 28 0.42 10.86 -0.15
C GLU A 28 0.79 9.38 -0.05
N SER A 29 1.26 8.77 -1.14
CA SER A 29 1.70 7.36 -1.15
C SER A 29 2.88 7.14 -0.21
N VAL A 30 3.88 8.02 -0.26
CA VAL A 30 5.08 7.93 0.58
C VAL A 30 4.75 8.19 2.06
N GLU A 31 3.93 9.20 2.34
CA GLU A 31 3.49 9.46 3.72
C GLU A 31 2.71 8.30 4.33
N ALA A 32 1.79 7.70 3.55
CA ALA A 32 1.02 6.54 4.00
C ALA A 32 1.94 5.35 4.31
N ALA A 33 2.94 5.10 3.47
CA ALA A 33 3.93 4.04 3.72
C ALA A 33 4.72 4.29 5.02
N LEU A 34 5.17 5.52 5.26
CA LEU A 34 5.87 5.89 6.50
C LEU A 34 4.97 5.75 7.75
N LYS A 35 3.71 6.18 7.67
CA LYS A 35 2.73 6.04 8.76
C LYS A 35 2.46 4.56 9.07
N LEU A 36 2.29 3.72 8.06
CA LEU A 36 2.12 2.27 8.21
C LEU A 36 3.34 1.60 8.85
N ALA A 37 4.56 1.97 8.41
CA ALA A 37 5.80 1.44 8.98
C ALA A 37 5.96 1.82 10.46
N LYS A 38 5.65 3.07 10.82
CA LYS A 38 5.65 3.53 12.23
C LYS A 38 4.62 2.77 13.05
N ALA A 39 3.38 2.67 12.59
CA ALA A 39 2.32 1.96 13.29
C ALA A 39 2.64 0.45 13.49
N TYR A 40 3.34 -0.16 12.53
CA TYR A 40 3.81 -1.54 12.65
C TYR A 40 4.90 -1.71 13.71
N GLN A 41 5.79 -0.73 13.87
CA GLN A 41 6.91 -0.78 14.81
C GLN A 41 6.56 -0.26 16.22
N SER A 42 5.51 0.54 16.36
CA SER A 42 5.10 1.09 17.67
C SER A 42 4.77 -0.05 18.66
N PRO A 43 5.30 -0.01 19.90
CA PRO A 43 4.86 -0.91 20.95
C PRO A 43 3.37 -0.70 21.19
N ARG A 44 2.64 -1.81 21.46
CA ARG A 44 1.24 -1.73 21.88
C ARG A 44 1.11 -1.16 23.28
#